data_AF-A0A3R7P9Z8-F1
#
_entry.id   AF-A0A3R7P9Z8-F1
#
_cell.length_a   1.000
_cell.length_b   1.000
_cell.length_c   1.000
_cell.angle_alpha   90.00
_cell.angle_beta   90.00
_cell.angle_gamma   90.00
#
_symmetry.space_group_name_H-M   'P 1'
#
loop_
_entity.id
_entity.type
_entity.pdbx_description
1 polymer ?
#
loop_
_entity_poly.entity_id
_entity_poly.type
_entity_poly.pdbx_seq_one_letter_code
_entity_poly.pdbx_strand_id
1 'polypeptide(L)'
;MEDFMYGDYDYDPNAEDVEYLDYYDDEIYEIPEDEPWEDDDDMESQFTISELYEYCVVPTVTDSARHLYNILMWSLIFSISTRFVRVPACLVHLMSAACGCVVAWQLFGQRTVYMASLTGVGGLSLLISNALVKARRGPWTCVACVVVMTVCELWWADPVDWHSIRGAQMIILMKVVSVGYDLDARTLTTCPGIFELLGYILNPGSIIFGPWVSFKTYMKVLEPASWKTWPILRILQSLAASLLFLIKSTCVISWILADPGNKWMLAYRDALAFRTSHYFVSYMSEVSALLAGLELVGVANPGSIEVPRSLGEVVVFWNMPMHHWLKTYVFKPVRGQLGVFWALLFTYSMSALFHGLNFQLAAVLLSLGFYTYVEHSLRYKLASAFDACILARPCPENCGHSQKGMLFIPISFLFFFFPCLSQ
;
A
#
# COMPACT_ATOMS: atom_id res chain seq x y z
N MET A 1 -20.40 32.16 -35.87
CA MET A 1 -20.51 33.23 -34.86
C MET A 1 -19.64 32.77 -33.71
N GLU A 2 -18.33 32.81 -33.90
CA GLU A 2 -17.46 34.01 -33.73
C GLU A 2 -17.46 34.37 -32.23
N ASP A 3 -16.36 34.36 -31.48
CA ASP A 3 -14.98 34.64 -31.84
C ASP A 3 -13.96 33.88 -30.98
N PHE A 4 -12.87 33.50 -31.65
CA PHE A 4 -11.59 33.06 -31.09
C PHE A 4 -10.69 34.29 -30.88
N MET A 5 -9.96 34.38 -29.78
CA MET A 5 -8.84 35.33 -29.63
C MET A 5 -7.63 34.60 -29.06
N TYR A 6 -6.68 34.32 -29.96
CA TYR A 6 -5.29 33.99 -29.71
C TYR A 6 -4.52 35.29 -29.36
N GLY A 7 -3.64 35.24 -28.37
CA GLY A 7 -2.65 36.29 -28.11
C GLY A 7 -1.26 35.81 -28.52
N ASP A 8 -0.61 36.60 -29.38
CA ASP A 8 0.70 36.40 -30.00
C ASP A 8 1.86 36.22 -29.02
N TYR A 9 2.81 35.36 -29.41
CA TYR A 9 4.17 35.29 -28.88
C TYR A 9 5.07 36.18 -29.74
N ASP A 10 5.66 37.22 -29.15
CA ASP A 10 6.77 37.95 -29.79
C ASP A 10 8.05 37.12 -29.71
N TYR A 11 8.60 36.79 -30.87
CA TYR A 11 9.85 36.08 -31.09
C TYR A 11 10.96 37.11 -31.37
N ASP A 12 11.93 37.23 -30.46
CA ASP A 12 13.16 38.01 -30.68
C ASP A 12 14.20 37.13 -31.43
N PRO A 13 14.63 37.52 -32.65
CA PRO A 13 15.48 36.70 -33.50
C PRO A 13 17.00 36.88 -33.31
N ASN A 14 17.49 37.50 -32.21
CA ASN A 14 18.92 37.82 -32.07
C ASN A 14 19.60 37.46 -30.73
N ALA A 15 19.08 36.52 -29.93
CA ALA A 15 19.83 36.02 -28.77
C ALA A 15 20.61 34.75 -29.14
N GLU A 16 21.93 34.90 -29.27
CA GLU A 16 22.90 33.84 -29.56
C GLU A 16 22.86 32.68 -28.55
N ASP A 17 23.11 31.48 -29.06
CA ASP A 17 23.34 30.24 -28.31
C ASP A 17 24.30 30.44 -27.13
N VAL A 18 24.09 29.74 -26.00
CA VAL A 18 25.12 28.99 -25.24
C VAL A 18 24.59 28.43 -23.90
N GLU A 19 24.81 27.13 -23.74
CA GLU A 19 25.00 26.29 -22.54
C GLU A 19 23.92 26.15 -21.45
N TYR A 20 23.31 24.95 -21.46
CA TYR A 20 22.91 24.19 -20.29
C TYR A 20 24.08 24.02 -19.29
N LEU A 21 23.91 24.48 -18.05
CA LEU A 21 24.79 24.08 -16.94
C LEU A 21 24.03 24.06 -15.61
N ASP A 22 23.88 22.85 -15.07
CA ASP A 22 23.61 22.55 -13.66
C ASP A 22 24.67 23.23 -12.77
N TYR A 23 24.24 24.03 -11.80
CA TYR A 23 25.00 24.20 -10.57
C TYR A 23 24.08 24.63 -9.42
N TYR A 24 23.80 23.69 -8.51
CA TYR A 24 23.39 24.00 -7.15
C TYR A 24 24.56 24.73 -6.48
N ASP A 25 24.41 26.03 -6.20
CA ASP A 25 25.25 26.71 -5.21
C ASP A 25 24.38 27.34 -4.13
N ASP A 26 24.75 27.04 -2.89
CA ASP A 26 24.19 27.57 -1.66
C ASP A 26 24.53 29.06 -1.55
N GLU A 27 23.58 29.94 -1.89
CA GLU A 27 23.62 31.32 -1.40
C GLU A 27 22.52 31.55 -0.36
N ILE A 28 22.99 31.72 0.87
CA ILE A 28 22.24 32.17 2.05
C ILE A 28 21.54 33.49 1.70
N TYR A 29 20.21 33.44 1.56
CA TYR A 29 19.40 34.64 1.43
C TYR A 29 19.33 35.32 2.81
N GLU A 30 20.08 36.40 3.00
CA GLU A 30 19.86 37.35 4.09
C GLU A 30 18.47 37.98 3.90
N ILE A 31 17.56 37.68 4.81
CA ILE A 31 16.21 38.27 4.86
C ILE A 31 16.38 39.71 5.36
N PRO A 32 15.90 40.74 4.63
CA PRO A 32 15.88 42.11 5.12
C PRO A 32 15.03 42.21 6.39
N GLU A 33 15.60 42.76 7.46
CA GLU A 33 14.87 43.12 8.68
C GLU A 33 13.79 44.18 8.38
N ASP A 34 12.61 43.93 8.95
CA ASP A 34 11.52 44.88 9.22
C ASP A 34 10.75 45.46 8.03
N GLU A 35 9.80 44.68 7.49
CA GLU A 35 8.45 45.20 7.27
C GLU A 35 7.46 44.36 8.10
N PRO A 36 6.71 44.97 9.04
CA PRO A 36 5.60 44.29 9.70
C PRO A 36 4.55 44.02 8.62
N TRP A 37 4.36 42.74 8.30
CA TRP A 37 3.17 42.31 7.58
C TRP A 37 1.97 42.81 8.38
N GLU A 38 1.19 43.72 7.79
CA GLU A 38 -0.14 44.03 8.31
C GLU A 38 -0.91 42.72 8.30
N ASP A 39 -1.12 42.15 9.48
CA ASP A 39 -2.06 41.07 9.71
C ASP A 39 -3.45 41.60 9.31
N ASP A 40 -3.85 41.35 8.06
CA ASP A 40 -5.27 41.34 7.68
C ASP A 40 -5.93 40.18 8.45
N ASP A 41 -6.26 40.47 9.70
CA ASP A 41 -6.92 39.65 10.72
C ASP A 41 -8.37 39.25 10.35
N ASP A 42 -8.69 39.08 9.06
CA ASP A 42 -10.07 38.84 8.58
C ASP A 42 -10.17 37.79 7.45
N MET A 43 -9.73 36.56 7.73
CA MET A 43 -10.27 35.38 7.00
C MET A 43 -10.39 34.10 7.84
N GLU A 44 -10.77 34.21 9.11
CA GLU A 44 -11.29 33.08 9.87
C GLU A 44 -12.79 32.88 9.61
N SER A 45 -13.14 32.23 8.49
CA SER A 45 -14.42 31.53 8.42
C SER A 45 -14.18 30.04 8.29
N GLN A 46 -14.18 29.35 9.43
CA GLN A 46 -14.34 27.90 9.45
C GLN A 46 -15.58 27.57 8.62
N PHE A 47 -15.43 26.80 7.53
CA PHE A 47 -16.54 26.45 6.65
C PHE A 47 -17.75 26.01 7.47
N THR A 48 -18.93 26.50 7.15
CA THR A 48 -20.17 25.93 7.67
C THR A 48 -20.31 24.48 7.20
N ILE A 49 -21.15 23.67 7.87
CA ILE A 49 -21.39 22.27 7.45
C ILE A 49 -21.93 22.20 6.02
N SER A 50 -22.75 23.18 5.61
CA SER A 50 -23.25 23.30 4.23
C SER A 50 -22.12 23.56 3.24
N GLU A 51 -21.22 24.49 3.55
CA GLU A 51 -20.08 24.81 2.68
C GLU A 51 -19.08 23.64 2.63
N LEU A 52 -18.83 22.96 3.75
CA LEU A 52 -18.01 21.74 3.76
C LEU A 52 -18.58 20.66 2.85
N TYR A 53 -19.90 20.48 2.88
CA TYR A 53 -20.59 19.52 2.02
C TYR A 53 -20.47 19.89 0.53
N GLU A 54 -20.76 21.15 0.20
CA GLU A 54 -20.80 21.66 -1.18
C GLU A 54 -19.41 21.77 -1.80
N TYR A 55 -18.44 22.32 -1.07
CA TYR A 55 -17.11 22.63 -1.59
C TYR A 55 -16.06 21.55 -1.36
N CYS A 56 -16.27 20.63 -0.42
CA CYS A 56 -15.32 19.52 -0.19
C CYS A 56 -15.93 18.14 -0.45
N VAL A 57 -17.05 17.80 0.20
CA VAL A 57 -17.57 16.41 0.16
C VAL A 57 -18.04 16.03 -1.25
N VAL A 58 -18.87 16.85 -1.89
CA VAL A 58 -19.42 16.56 -3.22
C VAL A 58 -18.32 16.44 -4.28
N PRO A 59 -17.36 17.38 -4.41
CA PRO A 59 -16.24 17.26 -5.35
C PRO A 59 -15.37 16.03 -5.05
N THR A 60 -14.97 15.83 -3.79
CA THR A 60 -14.09 14.72 -3.39
C THR A 60 -14.70 13.36 -3.75
N VAL A 61 -15.99 13.15 -3.45
CA VAL A 61 -16.69 11.90 -3.77
C VAL A 61 -16.86 11.75 -5.28
N THR A 62 -17.22 12.81 -5.99
CA THR A 62 -17.43 12.78 -7.44
C THR A 62 -16.14 12.45 -8.19
N ASP A 63 -15.03 13.10 -7.83
CA ASP A 63 -13.74 12.85 -8.46
C ASP A 63 -13.21 11.47 -8.10
N SER A 64 -13.32 11.05 -6.84
CA SER A 64 -12.92 9.70 -6.45
C SER A 64 -13.73 8.63 -7.17
N ALA A 65 -15.04 8.84 -7.34
CA ALA A 65 -15.91 7.93 -8.08
C ALA A 65 -15.49 7.82 -9.55
N ARG A 66 -15.14 8.93 -10.22
CA ARG A 66 -14.66 8.92 -11.62
C ARG A 66 -13.39 8.09 -11.77
N HIS A 67 -12.43 8.24 -10.86
CA HIS A 67 -11.15 7.51 -10.92
C HIS A 67 -11.32 6.01 -10.58
N LEU A 68 -12.19 5.67 -9.63
CA LEU A 68 -12.36 4.30 -9.15
C LEU A 68 -13.37 3.48 -9.95
N TYR A 69 -14.26 4.15 -10.69
CA TYR A 69 -15.33 3.50 -11.46
C TYR A 69 -14.80 2.38 -12.37
N ASN A 70 -13.72 2.64 -13.10
CA ASN A 70 -13.14 1.66 -14.03
C ASN A 70 -12.70 0.38 -13.32
N ILE A 71 -12.06 0.49 -12.15
CA ILE A 71 -11.58 -0.67 -11.38
C ILE A 71 -12.75 -1.53 -10.93
N LEU A 72 -13.79 -0.90 -10.36
CA LEU A 72 -14.96 -1.60 -9.84
C LEU A 72 -15.78 -2.24 -10.97
N MET A 73 -15.97 -1.51 -12.06
CA MET A 73 -16.74 -1.94 -13.22
C MET A 73 -16.09 -3.16 -13.89
N TRP A 74 -14.80 -3.11 -14.20
CA TRP A 74 -14.11 -4.24 -14.84
C TRP A 74 -13.98 -5.45 -13.92
N SER A 75 -13.81 -5.24 -12.60
CA SER A 75 -13.82 -6.33 -11.62
C SER A 75 -15.17 -7.05 -11.58
N LEU A 76 -16.27 -6.29 -11.63
CA LEU A 76 -17.62 -6.83 -11.69
C LEU A 76 -17.90 -7.55 -13.01
N ILE A 77 -17.51 -6.97 -14.16
CA ILE A 77 -17.65 -7.62 -15.48
C ILE A 77 -16.90 -8.95 -15.50
N PHE A 78 -15.66 -8.99 -15.00
CA PHE A 78 -14.89 -10.21 -14.89
C PHE A 78 -15.63 -11.29 -14.09
N SER A 79 -16.15 -10.95 -12.90
CA SER A 79 -16.88 -11.90 -12.08
C SER A 79 -18.20 -12.37 -12.70
N ILE A 80 -18.97 -11.47 -13.31
CA ILE A 80 -20.24 -11.83 -13.96
C ILE A 80 -19.97 -12.81 -15.12
N SER A 81 -19.02 -12.46 -15.98
CA SER A 81 -18.73 -13.25 -17.19
C SER A 81 -18.14 -14.63 -16.90
N THR A 82 -17.35 -14.77 -15.82
CA THR A 82 -16.63 -16.02 -15.53
C THR A 82 -17.32 -16.91 -14.50
N ARG A 83 -18.12 -16.34 -13.58
CA ARG A 83 -18.70 -17.11 -12.46
C ARG A 83 -20.18 -17.45 -12.61
N PHE A 84 -20.90 -16.77 -13.51
CA PHE A 84 -22.31 -17.06 -13.79
C PHE A 84 -22.48 -18.03 -14.96
N VAL A 85 -21.49 -18.04 -15.87
CA VAL A 85 -21.46 -18.93 -17.02
C VAL A 85 -20.37 -19.97 -16.78
N ARG A 86 -20.62 -21.23 -17.15
CA ARG A 86 -19.56 -22.25 -17.12
C ARG A 86 -18.60 -22.01 -18.28
N VAL A 87 -17.47 -21.39 -17.97
CA VAL A 87 -16.41 -21.05 -18.93
C VAL A 87 -15.20 -21.98 -18.72
N PRO A 88 -14.51 -22.45 -19.77
CA PRO A 88 -13.27 -23.20 -19.62
C PRO A 88 -12.22 -22.41 -18.82
N ALA A 89 -11.45 -23.08 -17.94
CA ALA A 89 -10.49 -22.43 -17.05
C ALA A 89 -9.49 -21.52 -17.76
N CYS A 90 -8.95 -21.96 -18.91
CA CYS A 90 -8.05 -21.15 -19.74
C CYS A 90 -8.65 -19.80 -20.13
N LEU A 91 -9.94 -19.78 -20.51
CA LEU A 91 -10.63 -18.56 -20.89
C LEU A 91 -10.90 -17.67 -19.66
N VAL A 92 -11.17 -18.24 -18.48
CA VAL A 92 -11.27 -17.45 -17.24
C VAL A 92 -9.96 -16.71 -16.95
N HIS A 93 -8.81 -17.38 -17.08
CA HIS A 93 -7.51 -16.74 -16.86
C HIS A 93 -7.22 -15.65 -17.90
N LEU A 94 -7.52 -15.91 -19.18
CA LEU A 94 -7.40 -14.93 -20.25
C LEU A 94 -8.30 -13.70 -20.02
N MET A 95 -9.55 -13.91 -19.60
CA MET A 95 -10.46 -12.81 -19.26
C MET A 95 -9.97 -12.02 -18.05
N SER A 96 -9.40 -12.69 -17.05
CA SER A 96 -8.77 -12.01 -15.91
C SER A 96 -7.63 -11.12 -16.37
N ALA A 97 -6.71 -11.65 -17.18
CA ALA A 97 -5.58 -10.89 -17.70
C ALA A 97 -6.04 -9.73 -18.60
N ALA A 98 -7.01 -9.96 -19.49
CA ALA A 98 -7.54 -8.93 -20.38
C ALA A 98 -8.21 -7.79 -19.60
N CYS A 99 -9.10 -8.10 -18.66
CA CYS A 99 -9.75 -7.09 -17.83
C CYS A 99 -8.74 -6.30 -17.00
N GLY A 100 -7.72 -6.94 -16.42
CA GLY A 100 -6.69 -6.21 -15.68
C GLY A 100 -5.77 -5.36 -16.56
N CYS A 101 -5.44 -5.80 -17.77
CA CYS A 101 -4.72 -4.97 -18.74
C CYS A 101 -5.53 -3.72 -19.10
N VAL A 102 -6.84 -3.85 -19.33
CA VAL A 102 -7.71 -2.71 -19.63
C VAL A 102 -7.76 -1.74 -18.44
N VAL A 103 -7.93 -2.25 -17.22
CA VAL A 103 -7.91 -1.42 -16.00
C VAL A 103 -6.58 -0.69 -15.87
N ALA A 104 -5.45 -1.39 -16.03
CA ALA A 104 -4.13 -0.79 -15.93
C ALA A 104 -3.94 0.30 -16.99
N TRP A 105 -4.34 0.05 -18.24
CA TRP A 105 -4.21 1.02 -19.33
C TRP A 105 -5.06 2.27 -19.10
N GLN A 106 -6.31 2.09 -18.65
CA GLN A 106 -7.21 3.22 -18.37
C GLN A 106 -6.72 4.11 -17.22
N LEU A 107 -6.02 3.55 -16.22
CA LEU A 107 -5.50 4.32 -15.09
C LEU A 107 -4.12 4.92 -15.36
N PHE A 108 -3.22 4.14 -15.97
CA PHE A 108 -1.80 4.49 -16.06
C PHE A 108 -1.34 4.84 -17.47
N GLY A 109 -2.15 4.60 -18.52
CA GLY A 109 -1.78 4.90 -19.91
C GLY A 109 -0.49 4.21 -20.32
N GLN A 110 0.42 4.96 -20.95
CA GLN A 110 1.72 4.42 -21.42
C GLN A 110 2.60 3.85 -20.30
N ARG A 111 2.42 4.30 -19.05
CA ARG A 111 3.19 3.80 -17.90
C ARG A 111 2.94 2.32 -17.62
N THR A 112 1.86 1.71 -18.17
CA THR A 112 1.65 0.26 -18.05
C THR A 112 2.76 -0.56 -18.69
N VAL A 113 3.56 0.01 -19.59
CA VAL A 113 4.72 -0.67 -20.18
C VAL A 113 5.68 -1.15 -19.08
N TYR A 114 5.90 -0.35 -18.04
CA TYR A 114 6.71 -0.76 -16.89
C TYR A 114 6.08 -1.94 -16.13
N MET A 115 4.74 -2.01 -16.04
CA MET A 115 4.05 -3.12 -15.35
C MET A 115 4.14 -4.40 -16.18
N ALA A 116 3.99 -4.26 -17.50
CA ALA A 116 4.13 -5.35 -18.45
C ALA A 116 5.57 -5.88 -18.47
N SER A 117 6.58 -5.00 -18.40
CA SER A 117 7.99 -5.39 -18.36
C SER A 117 8.32 -6.21 -17.11
N LEU A 118 7.87 -5.76 -15.92
CA LEU A 118 8.07 -6.53 -14.68
C LEU A 118 7.34 -7.88 -14.72
N THR A 119 6.12 -7.91 -15.25
CA THR A 119 5.35 -9.16 -15.43
C THR A 119 6.08 -10.13 -16.36
N GLY A 120 6.61 -9.63 -17.49
CA GLY A 120 7.35 -10.42 -18.47
C GLY A 120 8.68 -10.95 -17.91
N VAL A 121 9.50 -10.09 -17.30
CA VAL A 121 10.80 -10.49 -16.73
C VAL A 121 10.60 -11.43 -15.54
N GLY A 122 9.66 -11.12 -14.64
CA GLY A 122 9.34 -11.98 -13.50
C GLY A 122 8.83 -13.35 -13.92
N GLY A 123 7.91 -13.40 -14.90
CA GLY A 123 7.40 -14.65 -15.45
C GLY A 123 8.48 -15.48 -16.15
N LEU A 124 9.32 -14.85 -16.99
CA LEU A 124 10.44 -15.52 -17.66
C LEU A 124 11.47 -16.04 -16.66
N SER A 125 11.84 -15.24 -15.66
CA SER A 125 12.75 -15.64 -14.59
C SER A 125 12.20 -16.84 -13.80
N LEU A 126 10.90 -16.87 -13.54
CA LEU A 126 10.25 -18.00 -12.89
C LEU A 126 10.34 -19.27 -13.75
N LEU A 127 10.06 -19.17 -15.05
CA LEU A 127 10.15 -20.32 -15.97
C LEU A 127 11.59 -20.85 -16.09
N ILE A 128 12.58 -19.95 -16.23
CA ILE A 128 14.00 -20.31 -16.29
C ILE A 128 14.44 -20.96 -14.98
N SER A 129 14.12 -20.37 -13.83
CA SER A 129 14.52 -20.93 -12.53
C SER A 129 13.83 -22.27 -12.24
N ASN A 130 12.61 -22.46 -12.73
CA ASN A 130 11.90 -23.74 -12.67
C ASN A 130 12.59 -24.83 -13.50
N ALA A 131 13.16 -24.47 -14.66
CA ALA A 131 13.92 -25.40 -15.50
C ALA A 131 15.31 -25.71 -14.92
N LEU A 132 16.05 -24.68 -14.46
CA LEU A 132 17.47 -24.78 -14.16
C LEU A 132 17.80 -25.01 -12.67
N VAL A 133 17.14 -24.29 -11.76
CA VAL A 133 17.60 -24.18 -10.36
C VAL A 133 16.72 -24.98 -9.39
N LYS A 134 15.45 -25.27 -9.76
CA LYS A 134 14.43 -26.15 -9.11
C LYS A 134 14.15 -26.01 -7.61
N ALA A 135 15.12 -25.67 -6.76
CA ALA A 135 14.99 -25.54 -5.31
C ALA A 135 15.25 -24.10 -4.81
N ARG A 136 15.51 -23.14 -5.72
CA ARG A 136 15.68 -21.71 -5.41
C ARG A 136 14.91 -20.81 -6.40
N ARG A 137 13.73 -21.25 -6.84
CA ARG A 137 12.89 -20.50 -7.80
C ARG A 137 12.44 -19.16 -7.22
N GLY A 138 12.01 -19.16 -5.95
CA GLY A 138 11.56 -17.97 -5.22
C GLY A 138 12.66 -16.92 -5.09
N PRO A 139 13.81 -17.24 -4.47
CA PRO A 139 14.93 -16.30 -4.33
C PRO A 139 15.44 -15.76 -5.67
N TRP A 140 15.59 -16.63 -6.69
CA TRP A 140 16.05 -16.21 -8.02
C TRP A 140 15.12 -15.19 -8.66
N THR A 141 13.81 -15.49 -8.61
CA THR A 141 12.78 -14.60 -9.17
C THR A 141 12.67 -13.29 -8.37
N CYS A 142 12.84 -13.34 -7.04
CA CYS A 142 12.88 -12.14 -6.20
C CYS A 142 14.03 -11.22 -6.58
N VAL A 143 15.25 -11.76 -6.73
CA VAL A 143 16.42 -10.97 -7.15
C VAL A 143 16.19 -10.36 -8.53
N ALA A 144 15.70 -11.13 -9.50
CA ALA A 144 15.41 -10.61 -10.85
C ALA A 144 14.41 -9.45 -10.82
N CYS A 145 13.29 -9.58 -10.10
CA CYS A 145 12.30 -8.50 -9.99
C CYS A 145 12.84 -7.27 -9.26
N VAL A 146 13.61 -7.46 -8.17
CA VAL A 146 14.23 -6.36 -7.42
C VAL A 146 15.25 -5.60 -8.28
N VAL A 147 16.06 -6.32 -9.07
CA VAL A 147 16.99 -5.69 -10.01
C VAL A 147 16.23 -4.84 -11.01
N VAL A 148 15.15 -5.34 -11.62
CA VAL A 148 14.33 -4.54 -12.54
C VAL A 148 13.77 -3.29 -11.84
N MET A 149 13.19 -3.42 -10.65
CA MET A 149 12.67 -2.28 -9.90
C MET A 149 13.75 -1.25 -9.59
N THR A 150 14.94 -1.69 -9.16
CA THR A 150 16.07 -0.81 -8.84
C THR A 150 16.61 -0.13 -10.09
N VAL A 151 16.66 -0.84 -11.22
CA VAL A 151 17.16 -0.28 -12.48
C VAL A 151 16.19 0.78 -13.03
N CYS A 152 14.88 0.51 -12.98
CA CYS A 152 13.87 1.49 -13.34
C CYS A 152 13.95 2.74 -12.45
N GLU A 153 14.11 2.56 -11.13
CA GLU A 153 14.24 3.67 -10.17
C GLU A 153 15.42 4.59 -10.48
N LEU A 154 16.59 4.01 -10.79
CA LEU A 154 17.85 4.77 -10.83
C LEU A 154 18.21 5.28 -12.23
N TRP A 155 17.79 4.60 -13.29
CA TRP A 155 18.30 4.88 -14.63
C TRP A 155 17.25 5.02 -15.73
N TRP A 156 16.10 4.34 -15.63
CA TRP A 156 15.20 4.20 -16.79
C TRP A 156 13.89 4.98 -16.70
N ALA A 157 13.27 5.05 -15.54
CA ALA A 157 11.94 5.64 -15.41
C ALA A 157 12.04 7.06 -14.88
N ASP A 158 11.22 7.95 -15.45
CA ASP A 158 11.01 9.28 -14.87
C ASP A 158 10.48 9.13 -13.43
N PRO A 159 11.02 9.87 -12.45
CA PRO A 159 10.63 9.73 -11.05
C PRO A 159 9.12 9.94 -10.81
N VAL A 160 8.48 10.90 -11.48
CA VAL A 160 7.05 11.21 -11.26
C VAL A 160 6.20 10.05 -11.76
N ASP A 161 6.47 9.57 -12.98
CA ASP A 161 5.75 8.45 -13.56
C ASP A 161 6.00 7.15 -12.76
N TRP A 162 7.24 6.90 -12.34
CA TRP A 162 7.62 5.71 -11.58
C TRP A 162 6.95 5.65 -10.20
N HIS A 163 6.93 6.77 -9.48
CA HIS A 163 6.25 6.87 -8.18
C HIS A 163 4.74 6.56 -8.30
N SER A 164 4.09 6.99 -9.39
CA SER A 164 2.64 6.82 -9.59
C SER A 164 2.22 5.34 -9.75
N ILE A 165 3.08 4.48 -10.30
CA ILE A 165 2.77 3.05 -10.55
C ILE A 165 3.43 2.09 -9.55
N ARG A 166 4.25 2.62 -8.62
CA ARG A 166 5.07 1.83 -7.70
C ARG A 166 4.26 0.81 -6.90
N GLY A 167 3.11 1.21 -6.37
CA GLY A 167 2.23 0.31 -5.60
C GLY A 167 1.79 -0.91 -6.43
N ALA A 168 1.45 -0.72 -7.70
CA ALA A 168 1.07 -1.80 -8.61
C ALA A 168 2.26 -2.73 -8.92
N GLN A 169 3.46 -2.17 -9.09
CA GLN A 169 4.69 -2.94 -9.30
C GLN A 169 5.01 -3.84 -8.11
N MET A 170 4.86 -3.32 -6.89
CA MET A 170 5.05 -4.09 -5.66
C MET A 170 4.11 -5.31 -5.62
N ILE A 171 2.83 -5.12 -5.98
CA ILE A 171 1.86 -6.24 -6.02
C ILE A 171 2.25 -7.28 -7.06
N ILE A 172 2.64 -6.86 -8.27
CA ILE A 172 3.12 -7.76 -9.33
C ILE A 172 4.34 -8.57 -8.84
N LEU A 173 5.34 -7.91 -8.26
CA LEU A 173 6.53 -8.55 -7.69
C LEU A 173 6.12 -9.59 -6.65
N MET A 174 5.31 -9.19 -5.66
CA MET A 174 4.89 -10.06 -4.57
C MET A 174 4.16 -11.30 -5.10
N LYS A 175 3.26 -11.13 -6.08
CA LYS A 175 2.53 -12.25 -6.69
C LYS A 175 3.46 -13.23 -7.39
N VAL A 176 4.33 -12.76 -8.28
CA VAL A 176 5.25 -13.62 -9.05
C VAL A 176 6.22 -14.35 -8.13
N VAL A 177 6.81 -13.64 -7.17
CA VAL A 177 7.77 -14.20 -6.21
C VAL A 177 7.13 -15.25 -5.32
N SER A 178 5.87 -15.04 -4.89
CA SER A 178 5.11 -16.04 -4.12
C SER A 178 4.99 -17.36 -4.86
N VAL A 179 4.73 -17.37 -6.17
CA VAL A 179 4.64 -18.62 -6.95
C VAL A 179 5.97 -19.37 -6.90
N GLY A 180 7.10 -18.67 -7.04
CA GLY A 180 8.43 -19.27 -6.95
C GLY A 180 8.69 -19.91 -5.58
N TYR A 181 8.39 -19.20 -4.49
CA TYR A 181 8.57 -19.75 -3.14
C TYR A 181 7.58 -20.88 -2.81
N ASP A 182 6.33 -20.78 -3.26
CA ASP A 182 5.33 -21.82 -3.01
C ASP A 182 5.70 -23.13 -3.74
N LEU A 183 6.37 -23.04 -4.90
CA LEU A 183 6.96 -24.19 -5.60
C LEU A 183 8.15 -24.78 -4.83
N ASP A 184 9.06 -23.93 -4.33
CA ASP A 184 10.21 -24.38 -3.54
C ASP A 184 9.76 -25.06 -2.23
N ALA A 185 8.72 -24.52 -1.58
CA ALA A 185 8.10 -25.07 -0.38
C ALA A 185 7.17 -26.27 -0.65
N ARG A 186 7.00 -26.68 -1.92
CA ARG A 186 6.07 -27.74 -2.36
C ARG A 186 4.61 -27.53 -1.95
N THR A 187 4.23 -26.29 -1.67
CA THR A 187 2.83 -25.91 -1.47
C THR A 187 2.08 -25.91 -2.81
N LEU A 188 2.79 -25.57 -3.90
CA LEU A 188 2.39 -25.83 -5.28
C LEU A 188 3.18 -27.04 -5.81
N THR A 189 2.46 -28.03 -6.35
CA THR A 189 3.06 -29.26 -6.89
C THR A 189 3.64 -29.06 -8.29
N THR A 190 2.99 -28.23 -9.11
CA THR A 190 3.37 -27.96 -10.49
C THR A 190 3.47 -26.46 -10.74
N CYS A 191 4.38 -26.06 -11.63
CA CYS A 191 4.47 -24.68 -12.08
C CYS A 191 3.19 -24.32 -12.85
N PRO A 192 2.54 -23.18 -12.55
CA PRO A 192 1.38 -22.71 -13.30
C PRO A 192 1.69 -22.52 -14.79
N GLY A 193 0.69 -22.74 -15.63
CA GLY A 193 0.78 -22.41 -17.05
C GLY A 193 0.89 -20.89 -17.27
N ILE A 194 1.33 -20.47 -18.47
CA ILE A 194 1.49 -19.04 -18.79
C ILE A 194 0.18 -18.26 -18.63
N PHE A 195 -0.96 -18.83 -19.05
CA PHE A 195 -2.25 -18.19 -18.91
C PHE A 195 -2.69 -18.06 -17.46
N GLU A 196 -2.50 -19.12 -16.65
CA GLU A 196 -2.81 -19.11 -15.21
C GLU A 196 -1.99 -18.04 -14.48
N LEU A 197 -0.70 -17.96 -14.81
CA LEU A 197 0.22 -16.99 -14.24
C LEU A 197 -0.17 -15.55 -14.62
N LEU A 198 -0.44 -15.29 -15.91
CA LEU A 198 -0.87 -13.97 -16.37
C LEU A 198 -2.21 -13.56 -15.76
N GLY A 199 -3.19 -14.47 -15.73
CA GLY A 199 -4.49 -14.21 -15.11
C GLY A 199 -4.41 -13.91 -13.61
N TYR A 200 -3.48 -14.55 -12.91
CA TYR A 200 -3.22 -14.30 -11.49
C TYR A 200 -2.56 -12.94 -11.24
N ILE A 201 -1.48 -12.64 -11.96
CA ILE A 201 -0.72 -11.40 -11.81
C ILE A 201 -1.63 -10.22 -12.15
N LEU A 202 -2.29 -10.30 -13.31
CA LEU A 202 -3.07 -9.23 -13.90
C LEU A 202 -4.56 -9.30 -13.54
N ASN A 203 -4.91 -9.91 -12.41
CA ASN A 203 -6.31 -9.94 -11.98
C ASN A 203 -6.84 -8.50 -11.73
N PRO A 204 -8.00 -8.10 -12.29
CA PRO A 204 -8.48 -6.72 -12.27
C PRO A 204 -8.77 -6.20 -10.85
N GLY A 205 -9.21 -7.07 -9.94
CA GLY A 205 -9.50 -6.69 -8.56
C GLY A 205 -8.27 -6.49 -7.69
N SER A 206 -7.09 -6.91 -8.15
CA SER A 206 -5.85 -6.88 -7.38
C SER A 206 -4.64 -6.24 -8.04
N ILE A 207 -4.73 -5.78 -9.29
CA ILE A 207 -3.58 -5.22 -10.01
C ILE A 207 -3.23 -3.78 -9.60
N ILE A 208 -4.22 -2.94 -9.27
CA ILE A 208 -4.01 -1.52 -8.95
C ILE A 208 -3.83 -1.29 -7.44
N PHE A 209 -4.95 -1.36 -6.71
CA PHE A 209 -4.98 -1.13 -5.27
C PHE A 209 -5.12 -2.43 -4.47
N GLY A 210 -5.49 -3.53 -5.13
CA GLY A 210 -5.93 -4.70 -4.41
C GLY A 210 -4.79 -5.41 -3.67
N PRO A 211 -5.13 -6.20 -2.66
CA PRO A 211 -4.12 -6.79 -1.80
C PRO A 211 -3.37 -7.89 -2.51
N TRP A 212 -2.18 -8.20 -1.99
CA TRP A 212 -1.56 -9.46 -2.33
C TRP A 212 -2.46 -10.63 -1.89
N VAL A 213 -2.65 -11.58 -2.80
CA VAL A 213 -3.35 -12.85 -2.54
C VAL A 213 -2.45 -13.97 -3.03
N SER A 214 -2.47 -15.12 -2.34
CA SER A 214 -1.73 -16.29 -2.81
C SER A 214 -2.31 -16.85 -4.12
N PHE A 215 -1.49 -17.53 -4.91
CA PHE A 215 -1.95 -18.20 -6.13
C PHE A 215 -3.06 -19.22 -5.83
N LYS A 216 -2.94 -19.95 -4.71
CA LYS A 216 -3.98 -20.88 -4.25
C LYS A 216 -5.32 -20.19 -3.99
N THR A 217 -5.31 -18.99 -3.39
CA THR A 217 -6.52 -18.20 -3.18
C THR A 217 -7.10 -17.71 -4.50
N TYR A 218 -6.25 -17.27 -5.42
CA TYR A 218 -6.67 -16.86 -6.77
C TYR A 218 -7.39 -17.99 -7.52
N MET A 219 -6.94 -19.24 -7.41
CA MET A 219 -7.59 -20.36 -8.12
C MET A 219 -9.07 -20.56 -7.76
N LYS A 220 -9.54 -20.00 -6.64
CA LYS A 220 -10.96 -19.99 -6.29
C LYS A 220 -11.84 -19.18 -7.24
N VAL A 221 -11.27 -18.31 -8.09
CA VAL A 221 -12.05 -17.61 -9.13
C VAL A 221 -12.64 -18.56 -10.17
N LEU A 222 -12.10 -19.77 -10.29
CA LEU A 222 -12.64 -20.83 -11.15
C LEU A 222 -13.89 -21.49 -10.55
N GLU A 223 -14.12 -21.32 -9.24
CA GLU A 223 -15.28 -21.86 -8.58
C GLU A 223 -16.51 -20.98 -8.85
N PRO A 224 -17.69 -21.59 -9.13
CA PRO A 224 -18.91 -20.84 -9.38
C PRO A 224 -19.26 -19.93 -8.21
N ALA A 225 -19.95 -18.82 -8.49
CA ALA A 225 -20.33 -17.86 -7.47
C ALA A 225 -21.19 -18.54 -6.39
N SER A 226 -20.76 -18.45 -5.12
CA SER A 226 -21.63 -18.82 -4.00
C SER A 226 -22.56 -17.66 -3.70
N TRP A 227 -23.87 -17.87 -3.90
CA TRP A 227 -24.93 -16.87 -3.71
C TRP A 227 -25.27 -16.65 -2.24
N LYS A 228 -24.26 -16.50 -1.40
CA LYS A 228 -24.47 -16.16 0.00
C LYS A 228 -24.70 -14.65 0.09
N THR A 229 -25.61 -14.23 0.96
CA THR A 229 -25.88 -12.81 1.25
C THR A 229 -24.66 -12.13 1.90
N TRP A 230 -23.84 -12.90 2.59
CA TRP A 230 -22.68 -12.42 3.34
C TRP A 230 -21.62 -11.68 2.49
N PRO A 231 -21.09 -12.24 1.37
CA PRO A 231 -20.18 -11.50 0.48
C PRO A 231 -20.71 -10.16 -0.02
N ILE A 232 -22.00 -10.09 -0.38
CA ILE A 232 -22.61 -8.84 -0.89
C ILE A 232 -22.69 -7.80 0.23
N LEU A 233 -23.16 -8.19 1.42
CA LEU A 233 -23.18 -7.30 2.57
C LEU A 233 -21.78 -6.79 2.93
N ARG A 234 -20.77 -7.66 2.84
CA ARG A 234 -19.38 -7.26 3.07
C ARG A 234 -18.87 -6.25 2.05
N ILE A 235 -19.19 -6.42 0.76
CA ILE A 235 -18.84 -5.46 -0.30
C ILE A 235 -19.45 -4.09 0.03
N LEU A 236 -20.74 -4.05 0.38
CA LEU A 236 -21.44 -2.81 0.72
C LEU A 236 -20.86 -2.15 1.99
N GLN A 237 -20.59 -2.94 3.03
CA GLN A 237 -19.97 -2.45 4.26
C GLN A 237 -18.56 -1.87 4.01
N SER A 238 -17.76 -2.55 3.20
CA SER A 238 -16.39 -2.11 2.87
C SER A 238 -16.42 -0.85 2.00
N LEU A 239 -17.35 -0.77 1.05
CA LEU A 239 -17.53 0.43 0.22
C LEU A 239 -18.00 1.63 1.06
N ALA A 240 -18.96 1.43 1.95
CA ALA A 240 -19.40 2.47 2.88
C ALA A 240 -18.25 2.94 3.79
N ALA A 241 -17.51 2.01 4.40
CA ALA A 241 -16.34 2.34 5.21
C ALA A 241 -15.28 3.11 4.41
N SER A 242 -14.99 2.69 3.18
CA SER A 242 -14.08 3.36 2.27
C SER A 242 -14.48 4.82 2.02
N LEU A 243 -15.75 5.07 1.72
CA LEU A 243 -16.26 6.43 1.47
C LEU A 243 -16.21 7.29 2.74
N LEU A 244 -16.55 6.74 3.90
CA LEU A 244 -16.44 7.44 5.18
C LEU A 244 -14.99 7.84 5.48
N PHE A 245 -14.03 6.96 5.23
CA PHE A 245 -12.61 7.27 5.43
C PHE A 245 -12.10 8.31 4.43
N LEU A 246 -12.54 8.29 3.17
CA LEU A 246 -12.20 9.31 2.18
C LEU A 246 -12.67 10.71 2.60
N ILE A 247 -13.93 10.81 3.01
CA ILE A 247 -14.52 12.07 3.47
C ILE A 247 -13.79 12.53 4.74
N LYS A 248 -13.50 11.60 5.65
CA LYS A 248 -12.81 11.92 6.89
C LYS A 248 -11.38 12.43 6.63
N SER A 249 -10.63 11.77 5.75
CA SER A 249 -9.22 12.12 5.47
C SER A 249 -9.07 13.47 4.78
N THR A 250 -10.00 13.79 3.87
CA THR A 250 -9.83 14.93 2.96
C THR A 250 -10.57 16.18 3.47
N CYS A 251 -11.76 15.99 4.05
CA CYS A 251 -12.62 17.10 4.43
C CYS A 251 -12.68 17.29 5.94
N VAL A 252 -13.05 16.24 6.68
CA VAL A 252 -13.44 16.39 8.09
C VAL A 252 -12.25 16.67 9.00
N ILE A 253 -11.11 15.98 8.81
CA ILE A 253 -9.94 16.17 9.68
C ILE A 253 -9.39 17.59 9.55
N SER A 254 -9.23 18.09 8.33
CA SER A 254 -8.76 19.45 8.06
C SER A 254 -9.75 20.51 8.56
N TRP A 255 -11.05 20.23 8.53
CA TRP A 255 -12.08 21.13 9.02
C TRP A 255 -12.16 21.19 10.56
N ILE A 256 -12.05 20.04 11.24
CA ILE A 256 -12.07 19.98 12.72
C ILE A 256 -10.79 20.59 13.30
N LEU A 257 -9.64 20.37 12.66
CA LEU A 257 -8.32 20.84 13.08
C LEU A 257 -7.83 21.93 12.12
N ALA A 258 -8.69 22.90 11.82
CA ALA A 258 -8.40 23.99 10.87
C ALA A 258 -7.27 24.88 11.38
N ASP A 259 -7.35 25.31 12.63
CA ASP A 259 -6.27 26.01 13.33
C ASP A 259 -5.61 25.10 14.38
N PRO A 260 -4.46 24.48 14.05
CA PRO A 260 -3.78 23.59 14.98
C PRO A 260 -3.13 24.33 16.16
N GLY A 261 -2.98 25.67 16.12
CA GLY A 261 -2.36 26.50 17.17
C GLY A 261 -0.88 26.19 17.49
N ASN A 262 -0.37 25.01 17.15
CA ASN A 262 1.04 24.61 17.31
C ASN A 262 1.47 23.56 16.27
N LYS A 263 2.80 23.46 16.08
CA LYS A 263 3.42 22.54 15.10
C LYS A 263 3.12 21.06 15.36
N TRP A 264 2.89 20.66 16.61
CA TRP A 264 2.60 19.26 16.97
C TRP A 264 1.19 18.84 16.59
N MET A 265 0.21 19.73 16.76
CA MET A 265 -1.16 19.51 16.36
C MET A 265 -1.29 19.52 14.83
N LEU A 266 -0.51 20.36 14.15
CA LEU A 266 -0.38 20.33 12.70
C LEU A 266 0.16 18.98 12.22
N ALA A 267 1.27 18.52 12.78
CA ALA A 267 1.84 17.21 12.47
C ALA A 267 0.86 16.06 12.78
N TYR A 268 0.14 16.14 13.90
CA TYR A 268 -0.88 15.15 14.25
C TYR A 268 -2.05 15.13 13.26
N ARG A 269 -2.54 16.31 12.85
CA ARG A 269 -3.61 16.45 11.85
C ARG A 269 -3.21 15.78 10.55
N ASP A 270 -2.02 16.10 10.05
CA ASP A 270 -1.53 15.61 8.77
C ASP A 270 -1.28 14.09 8.83
N ALA A 271 -0.70 13.60 9.93
CA ALA A 271 -0.55 12.16 10.20
C ALA A 271 -1.91 11.44 10.30
N LEU A 272 -2.91 12.04 10.95
CA LEU A 272 -4.25 11.46 11.05
C LEU A 272 -4.94 11.42 9.68
N ALA A 273 -4.82 12.48 8.88
CA ALA A 273 -5.34 12.54 7.51
C ALA A 273 -4.68 11.46 6.64
N PHE A 274 -3.35 11.34 6.69
CA PHE A 274 -2.60 10.30 5.99
C PHE A 274 -3.05 8.89 6.36
N ARG A 275 -3.12 8.56 7.66
CA ARG A 275 -3.58 7.23 8.13
C ARG A 275 -5.02 6.94 7.71
N THR A 276 -5.89 7.95 7.79
CA THR A 276 -7.30 7.81 7.38
C THR A 276 -7.42 7.58 5.86
N SER A 277 -6.60 8.24 5.05
CA SER A 277 -6.55 8.02 3.60
C SER A 277 -6.07 6.59 3.25
N HIS A 278 -5.13 6.05 4.03
CA HIS A 278 -4.70 4.66 3.91
C HIS A 278 -5.86 3.69 4.18
N TYR A 279 -6.71 3.96 5.17
CA TYR A 279 -7.91 3.14 5.42
C TYR A 279 -8.86 3.17 4.23
N PHE A 280 -9.09 4.33 3.63
CA PHE A 280 -9.86 4.45 2.38
C PHE A 280 -9.30 3.51 1.29
N VAL A 281 -8.00 3.60 0.98
CA VAL A 281 -7.38 2.75 -0.06
C VAL A 281 -7.49 1.26 0.31
N SER A 282 -7.32 0.91 1.59
CA SER A 282 -7.41 -0.47 2.07
C SER A 282 -8.81 -1.07 1.92
N TYR A 283 -9.86 -0.32 2.27
CA TYR A 283 -11.23 -0.80 2.08
C TYR A 283 -11.64 -0.80 0.60
N MET A 284 -11.19 0.15 -0.20
CA MET A 284 -11.41 0.13 -1.65
C MET A 284 -10.75 -1.08 -2.32
N SER A 285 -9.54 -1.42 -1.87
CA SER A 285 -8.78 -2.61 -2.22
C SER A 285 -9.52 -3.91 -1.87
N GLU A 286 -10.21 -3.97 -0.72
CA GLU A 286 -11.13 -5.07 -0.40
C GLU A 286 -12.31 -5.14 -1.36
N VAL A 287 -12.95 -4.01 -1.65
CA VAL A 287 -14.11 -3.95 -2.56
C VAL A 287 -13.73 -4.47 -3.94
N SER A 288 -12.63 -3.98 -4.54
CA SER A 288 -12.20 -4.41 -5.88
C SER A 288 -11.90 -5.91 -5.94
N ALA A 289 -11.22 -6.44 -4.92
CA ALA A 289 -10.88 -7.85 -4.87
C ALA A 289 -12.11 -8.75 -4.65
N LEU A 290 -13.03 -8.37 -3.75
CA LEU A 290 -14.29 -9.08 -3.53
C LEU A 290 -15.17 -9.05 -4.79
N LEU A 291 -15.24 -7.90 -5.47
CA LEU A 291 -15.96 -7.78 -6.75
C LEU A 291 -15.33 -8.65 -7.84
N ALA A 292 -14.02 -8.84 -7.84
CA ALA A 292 -13.32 -9.77 -8.74
C ALA A 292 -13.39 -11.25 -8.29
N GLY A 293 -14.18 -11.55 -7.26
CA GLY A 293 -14.43 -12.91 -6.79
C GLY A 293 -13.35 -13.49 -5.87
N LEU A 294 -12.41 -12.67 -5.40
CA LEU A 294 -11.38 -13.09 -4.44
C LEU A 294 -11.92 -13.06 -3.02
N GLU A 295 -11.71 -14.13 -2.27
CA GLU A 295 -12.09 -14.20 -0.85
C GLU A 295 -10.95 -13.65 0.03
N LEU A 296 -11.24 -12.59 0.78
CA LEU A 296 -10.30 -11.93 1.68
C LEU A 296 -10.75 -12.02 3.14
N VAL A 297 -9.82 -11.89 4.07
CA VAL A 297 -10.12 -11.72 5.51
C VAL A 297 -10.19 -10.24 5.87
N GLY A 298 -9.30 -9.42 5.30
CA GLY A 298 -9.27 -7.96 5.39
C GLY A 298 -7.91 -7.44 4.90
N VAL A 299 -7.81 -6.14 4.64
CA VAL A 299 -6.56 -5.48 4.22
C VAL A 299 -5.93 -4.70 5.37
N ALA A 300 -6.72 -3.91 6.10
CA ALA A 300 -6.29 -3.18 7.28
C ALA A 300 -7.30 -3.30 8.43
N ASN A 301 -6.87 -3.07 9.68
CA ASN A 301 -7.76 -2.99 10.84
C ASN A 301 -7.54 -1.66 11.59
N PRO A 302 -8.34 -0.61 11.30
CA PRO A 302 -8.18 0.70 11.93
C PRO A 302 -8.22 0.65 13.45
N GLY A 303 -9.11 -0.16 14.06
CA GLY A 303 -9.21 -0.23 15.52
C GLY A 303 -7.93 -0.73 16.18
N SER A 304 -7.26 -1.72 15.58
CA SER A 304 -5.99 -2.26 16.09
C SER A 304 -4.77 -1.40 15.75
N ILE A 305 -4.93 -0.42 14.85
CA ILE A 305 -3.90 0.58 14.50
C ILE A 305 -4.02 1.81 15.40
N GLU A 306 -5.25 2.31 15.60
CA GLU A 306 -5.54 3.51 16.41
C GLU A 306 -5.46 3.24 17.90
N VAL A 307 -5.72 2.00 18.35
CA VAL A 307 -5.59 1.59 19.75
C VAL A 307 -4.81 0.27 19.82
N PRO A 308 -3.50 0.29 19.47
CA PRO A 308 -2.69 -0.91 19.43
C PRO A 308 -2.26 -1.31 20.85
N ARG A 309 -2.20 -2.61 21.12
CA ARG A 309 -1.51 -3.14 22.29
C ARG A 309 0.01 -3.04 22.11
N SER A 310 0.55 -3.09 20.90
CA SER A 310 2.00 -2.97 20.64
C SER A 310 2.32 -2.37 19.27
N LEU A 311 3.53 -1.86 19.07
CA LEU A 311 3.97 -1.38 17.77
C LEU A 311 3.99 -2.51 16.73
N GLY A 312 4.33 -3.74 17.17
CA GLY A 312 4.24 -4.92 16.32
C GLY A 312 2.81 -5.19 15.80
N GLU A 313 1.79 -4.79 16.55
CA GLU A 313 0.38 -4.89 16.13
C GLU A 313 0.04 -3.88 15.04
N VAL A 314 0.52 -2.63 15.18
CA VAL A 314 0.40 -1.60 14.14
C VAL A 314 0.96 -2.11 12.82
N VAL A 315 2.18 -2.67 12.81
CA VAL A 315 2.80 -3.18 11.57
C VAL A 315 2.01 -4.33 10.94
N VAL A 316 1.40 -5.19 11.76
CA VAL A 316 0.58 -6.30 11.28
C VAL A 316 -0.70 -5.80 10.64
N PHE A 317 -1.40 -4.89 11.30
CA PHE A 317 -2.74 -4.47 10.89
C PHE A 317 -2.76 -3.30 9.92
N TRP A 318 -1.65 -2.58 9.76
CA TRP A 318 -1.49 -1.53 8.76
C TRP A 318 -1.73 -2.08 7.35
N ASN A 319 -1.07 -3.17 6.99
CA ASN A 319 -1.29 -3.87 5.73
C ASN A 319 -1.11 -5.38 5.95
N MET A 320 -2.20 -6.06 6.32
CA MET A 320 -2.17 -7.48 6.68
C MET A 320 -1.66 -8.38 5.53
N PRO A 321 -2.06 -8.19 4.26
CA PRO A 321 -1.54 -8.96 3.13
C PRO A 321 -0.03 -8.82 2.94
N MET A 322 0.49 -7.58 2.96
CA MET A 322 1.93 -7.32 2.85
C MET A 322 2.70 -7.88 4.04
N HIS A 323 2.19 -7.69 5.26
CA HIS A 323 2.79 -8.28 6.46
C HIS A 323 2.83 -9.82 6.36
N HIS A 324 1.75 -10.46 5.92
CA HIS A 324 1.68 -11.91 5.77
C HIS A 324 2.68 -12.40 4.72
N TRP A 325 2.80 -11.69 3.60
CA TRP A 325 3.77 -11.98 2.55
C TRP A 325 5.21 -11.88 3.07
N LEU A 326 5.57 -10.74 3.67
CA LEU A 326 6.90 -10.51 4.25
C LEU A 326 7.23 -11.56 5.30
N LYS A 327 6.28 -11.86 6.18
CA LYS A 327 6.46 -12.87 7.22
C LYS A 327 6.72 -14.26 6.64
N THR A 328 6.01 -14.62 5.59
CA THR A 328 6.05 -15.97 5.00
C THR A 328 7.26 -16.16 4.10
N TYR A 329 7.55 -15.21 3.22
CA TYR A 329 8.55 -15.34 2.16
C TYR A 329 9.90 -14.69 2.48
N VAL A 330 9.96 -13.80 3.47
CA VAL A 330 11.20 -13.09 3.85
C VAL A 330 11.62 -13.46 5.27
N PHE A 331 10.80 -13.14 6.27
CA PHE A 331 11.16 -13.29 7.68
C PHE A 331 11.40 -14.75 8.09
N LYS A 332 10.46 -15.66 7.83
CA LYS A 332 10.58 -17.07 8.25
C LYS A 332 11.80 -17.77 7.64
N PRO A 333 12.07 -17.68 6.32
CA PRO A 333 13.27 -18.26 5.72
C PRO A 333 14.56 -17.71 6.33
N VAL A 334 14.68 -16.38 6.48
CA VAL A 334 15.89 -15.75 7.02
C VAL A 334 16.07 -16.07 8.50
N ARG A 335 14.98 -16.10 9.28
CA ARG A 335 15.01 -16.47 10.71
C ARG A 335 15.57 -17.87 10.92
N GLY A 336 15.21 -18.82 10.06
CA GLY A 336 15.72 -20.19 10.15
C GLY A 336 17.23 -20.31 9.97
N GLN A 337 17.86 -19.33 9.30
CA GLN A 337 19.29 -19.36 8.96
C GLN A 337 20.13 -18.41 9.83
N LEU A 338 19.63 -17.19 10.09
CA LEU A 338 20.39 -16.10 10.71
C LEU A 338 19.82 -15.65 12.06
N GLY A 339 18.70 -16.21 12.52
CA GLY A 339 18.05 -15.83 13.77
C GLY A 339 17.15 -14.59 13.67
N VAL A 340 16.58 -14.19 14.81
CA VAL A 340 15.47 -13.22 14.85
C VAL A 340 15.89 -11.80 14.49
N PHE A 341 17.03 -11.32 15.00
CA PHE A 341 17.50 -9.96 14.77
C PHE A 341 17.75 -9.69 13.27
N TRP A 342 18.57 -10.53 12.63
CA TRP A 342 18.86 -10.41 11.21
C TRP A 342 17.63 -10.62 10.32
N ALA A 343 16.71 -11.49 10.73
CA ALA A 343 15.44 -11.65 10.03
C ALA A 343 14.57 -10.38 10.09
N LEU A 344 14.51 -9.70 11.23
CA LEU A 344 13.81 -8.42 11.34
C LEU A 344 14.47 -7.36 10.47
N LEU A 345 15.77 -7.15 10.62
CA LEU A 345 16.52 -6.16 9.84
C LEU A 345 16.33 -6.38 8.34
N PHE A 346 16.55 -7.62 7.87
CA PHE A 346 16.38 -7.95 6.45
C PHE A 346 14.94 -7.77 5.97
N THR A 347 13.94 -8.11 6.79
CA THR A 347 12.52 -7.94 6.42
C THR A 347 12.16 -6.47 6.22
N TYR A 348 12.60 -5.60 7.12
CA TYR A 348 12.34 -4.16 7.01
C TYR A 348 13.19 -3.51 5.90
N SER A 349 14.42 -3.95 5.68
CA SER A 349 15.23 -3.51 4.53
C SER A 349 14.57 -3.90 3.20
N MET A 350 14.06 -5.12 3.06
CA MET A 350 13.33 -5.55 1.87
C MET A 350 12.02 -4.78 1.69
N SER A 351 11.30 -4.52 2.79
CA SER A 351 10.09 -3.69 2.75
C SER A 351 10.42 -2.27 2.27
N ALA A 352 11.46 -1.63 2.82
CA ALA A 352 11.93 -0.32 2.38
C ALA A 352 12.30 -0.33 0.90
N LEU A 353 13.07 -1.33 0.45
CA LEU A 353 13.47 -1.46 -0.95
C LEU A 353 12.29 -1.56 -1.92
N PHE A 354 11.17 -2.18 -1.52
CA PHE A 354 9.98 -2.25 -2.38
C PHE A 354 9.23 -0.92 -2.47
N HIS A 355 9.21 -0.15 -1.38
CA HIS A 355 8.78 1.25 -1.41
C HIS A 355 9.81 2.18 -2.10
N GLY A 356 11.00 1.63 -2.37
CA GLY A 356 12.13 2.19 -3.10
C GLY A 356 13.08 3.04 -2.29
N LEU A 357 13.93 3.76 -3.02
CA LEU A 357 15.11 4.43 -2.48
C LEU A 357 14.80 5.82 -1.91
N ASN A 358 13.58 6.01 -1.39
CA ASN A 358 13.22 7.22 -0.66
C ASN A 358 13.77 7.14 0.77
N PHE A 359 14.68 8.06 1.10
CA PHE A 359 15.33 8.09 2.40
C PHE A 359 14.33 8.23 3.57
N GLN A 360 13.29 9.05 3.42
CA GLN A 360 12.29 9.27 4.46
C GLN A 360 11.52 7.97 4.75
N LEU A 361 10.99 7.32 3.71
CA LEU A 361 10.28 6.04 3.87
C LEU A 361 11.18 4.93 4.41
N ALA A 362 12.43 4.86 3.94
CA ALA A 362 13.41 3.91 4.44
C ALA A 362 13.72 4.13 5.93
N ALA A 363 13.93 5.39 6.34
CA ALA A 363 14.17 5.75 7.73
C ALA A 363 12.98 5.40 8.63
N VAL A 364 11.75 5.70 8.20
CA VAL A 364 10.52 5.34 8.92
C VAL A 364 10.39 3.83 9.08
N LEU A 365 10.56 3.05 8.00
CA LEU A 365 10.39 1.60 8.06
C LEU A 365 11.50 0.90 8.86
N LEU A 366 12.75 1.34 8.73
CA LEU A 366 13.86 0.77 9.48
C LEU A 366 13.79 1.14 10.97
N SER A 367 13.42 2.39 11.29
CA SER A 367 13.20 2.81 12.68
C SER A 367 12.02 2.06 13.31
N LEU A 368 10.93 1.84 12.58
CA LEU A 368 9.81 0.99 13.01
C LEU A 368 10.27 -0.45 13.33
N GLY A 369 11.15 -1.01 12.50
CA GLY A 369 11.77 -2.31 12.75
C GLY A 369 12.64 -2.35 14.01
N PHE A 370 13.41 -1.29 14.25
CA PHE A 370 14.21 -1.16 15.46
C PHE A 370 13.32 -0.98 16.71
N TYR A 371 12.34 -0.10 16.65
CA TYR A 371 11.42 0.18 17.76
C TYR A 371 10.59 -1.05 18.13
N THR A 372 10.11 -1.84 17.16
CA THR A 372 9.39 -3.09 17.45
C THR A 372 10.29 -4.12 18.15
N TYR A 373 11.58 -4.18 17.81
CA TYR A 373 12.54 -5.06 18.50
C TYR A 373 12.84 -4.59 19.93
N VAL A 374 13.06 -3.28 20.12
CA VAL A 374 13.30 -2.69 21.44
C VAL A 374 12.08 -2.86 22.34
N GLU A 375 10.89 -2.56 21.84
CA GLU A 375 9.62 -2.75 22.55
C GLU A 375 9.46 -4.21 22.99
N HIS A 376 9.64 -5.18 22.08
CA HIS A 376 9.56 -6.59 22.40
C HIS A 376 10.52 -6.98 23.52
N SER A 377 11.77 -6.52 23.43
CA SER A 377 12.81 -6.82 24.41
C SER A 377 12.52 -6.20 25.78
N LEU A 378 12.02 -4.96 25.82
CA LEU A 378 11.63 -4.30 27.06
C LEU A 378 10.43 -5.01 27.70
N ARG A 379 9.37 -5.27 26.94
CA ARG A 379 8.17 -5.96 27.42
C ARG A 379 8.48 -7.35 27.95
N TYR A 380 9.40 -8.08 27.32
CA TYR A 380 9.83 -9.38 27.81
C TYR A 380 10.51 -9.30 29.18
N LYS A 381 11.43 -8.35 29.35
CA LYS A 381 12.11 -8.12 30.64
C LYS A 381 11.14 -7.68 31.74
N LEU A 382 10.23 -6.74 31.42
CA LEU A 382 9.22 -6.26 32.36
C LEU A 382 8.22 -7.38 32.72
N ALA A 383 7.76 -8.17 31.76
CA ALA A 383 6.85 -9.29 32.01
C ALA A 383 7.47 -10.31 32.96
N SER A 384 8.77 -10.59 32.80
CA SER A 384 9.51 -11.48 33.70
C SER A 384 9.78 -10.87 35.08
N ALA A 385 10.06 -9.57 35.16
CA ALA A 385 10.37 -8.90 36.43
C ALA A 385 9.14 -8.71 37.32
N PHE A 386 8.00 -8.42 36.71
CA PHE A 386 6.74 -8.12 37.41
C PHE A 386 5.73 -9.27 37.38
N ASP A 387 6.08 -10.41 36.77
CA ASP A 387 5.20 -11.55 36.55
C ASP A 387 3.82 -11.11 36.01
N ALA A 388 3.86 -10.34 34.92
CA ALA A 388 2.73 -9.57 34.40
C ALA A 388 2.44 -9.87 32.93
N CYS A 389 1.16 -9.86 32.56
CA CYS A 389 0.74 -10.07 31.17
C CYS A 389 0.85 -8.82 30.30
N ILE A 390 2.09 -8.38 30.04
CA ILE A 390 2.40 -7.16 29.29
C ILE A 390 3.22 -7.41 28.01
N LEU A 391 3.32 -8.67 27.59
CA LEU A 391 3.93 -9.02 26.31
C LEU A 391 3.20 -8.36 25.13
N ALA A 392 3.91 -8.23 24.00
CA ALA A 392 3.38 -7.64 22.77
C ALA A 392 2.11 -8.34 22.26
N ARG A 393 1.98 -9.64 22.51
CA ARG A 393 0.74 -10.40 22.27
C ARG A 393 -0.01 -10.62 23.58
N PRO A 394 -1.36 -10.68 23.55
CA PRO A 394 -2.13 -11.08 24.72
C PRO A 394 -1.71 -12.47 25.16
N CYS A 395 -1.62 -12.69 26.48
CA CYS A 395 -1.35 -14.01 27.02
C CYS A 395 -2.59 -14.91 26.80
N PRO A 396 -2.40 -16.24 26.76
CA PRO A 396 -3.51 -17.17 26.83
C PRO A 396 -4.37 -16.91 28.07
N GLU A 397 -5.66 -17.22 27.99
CA GLU A 397 -6.63 -17.00 29.09
C GLU A 397 -6.16 -17.65 30.41
N ASN A 398 -5.52 -18.82 30.32
CA ASN A 398 -4.97 -19.57 31.46
C ASN A 398 -3.49 -19.22 31.77
N CYS A 399 -3.07 -17.96 31.60
CA CYS A 399 -1.70 -17.58 31.95
C CYS A 399 -1.47 -17.61 33.47
N GLY A 400 -0.26 -18.05 33.87
CA GLY A 400 0.16 -18.17 35.27
C GLY A 400 0.61 -16.86 35.93
N HIS A 401 0.58 -15.74 35.20
CA HIS A 401 1.01 -14.44 35.71
C HIS A 401 0.13 -13.97 36.87
N SER A 402 0.77 -13.50 37.94
CA SER A 402 0.09 -12.89 39.09
C SER A 402 -0.60 -11.57 38.75
N GLN A 403 -0.07 -10.78 37.81
CA GLN A 403 -0.61 -9.48 37.40
C GLN A 403 -1.23 -9.53 36.01
N LYS A 404 -2.56 -9.68 35.95
CA LYS A 404 -3.30 -9.93 34.68
C LYS A 404 -3.94 -8.69 34.03
N GLY A 405 -3.89 -7.49 34.63
CA GLY A 405 -4.63 -6.34 34.09
C GLY A 405 -4.14 -4.92 34.39
N MET A 406 -3.46 -4.65 35.51
CA MET A 406 -3.24 -3.25 35.93
C MET A 406 -2.04 -2.51 35.30
N LEU A 407 -1.01 -3.22 34.83
CA LEU A 407 0.19 -2.59 34.23
C LEU A 407 0.10 -2.42 32.70
N PHE A 408 -0.97 -2.91 32.07
CA PHE A 408 -1.15 -2.89 30.62
C PHE A 408 -1.31 -1.46 30.06
N ILE A 409 -2.08 -0.63 30.76
CA ILE A 409 -2.47 0.71 30.31
C ILE A 409 -1.25 1.66 30.25
N PRO A 410 -0.48 1.88 31.34
CA PRO A 410 0.63 2.84 31.31
C PRO A 410 1.76 2.44 30.35
N ILE A 411 2.04 1.14 30.19
CA ILE A 411 3.08 0.66 29.26
C ILE A 411 2.64 0.81 27.81
N SER A 412 1.38 0.57 27.50
CA SER A 412 0.86 0.80 26.15
C SER A 412 0.86 2.30 25.79
N PHE A 413 0.52 3.17 26.75
CA PHE A 413 0.61 4.63 26.57
C PHE A 413 2.04 5.13 26.34
N LEU A 414 3.05 4.60 27.05
CA LEU A 414 4.46 4.95 26.84
C LEU A 414 4.96 4.67 25.41
N PHE A 415 4.44 3.63 24.76
CA PHE A 415 4.80 3.26 23.38
C PHE A 415 3.85 3.84 22.32
N PHE A 416 2.71 4.40 22.72
CA PHE A 416 1.74 5.04 21.83
C PHE A 416 2.24 6.40 21.30
N PHE A 417 3.07 7.11 22.06
CA PHE A 417 3.61 8.41 21.66
C PHE A 417 4.78 8.33 20.67
N PHE A 418 5.52 7.23 20.61
CA PHE A 418 6.68 7.10 19.73
C PHE A 418 6.32 7.12 18.22
N PRO A 419 5.24 6.44 17.75
CA PRO A 419 4.84 6.46 16.35
C PRO A 419 4.29 7.81 15.87
N CYS A 420 3.59 8.56 16.74
CA CYS A 420 3.08 9.90 16.42
C CYS A 420 4.19 10.95 16.23
N LEU A 421 5.40 10.69 16.72
CA LEU A 421 6.54 11.62 16.64
C LEU A 421 7.52 11.28 15.50
N SER A 422 7.30 10.17 14.78
CA SER A 422 8.25 9.64 13.79
C SER A 422 7.76 9.65 12.34
N GLN A 423 6.61 10.29 12.08
CA GLN A 423 6.09 10.48 10.72
C GLN A 423 6.48 11.84 10.17
#